data_AF-A0A450V404-F1
#
_entry.id   AF-A0A450V404-F1
#
_cell.length_a   1.000
_cell.length_b   1.000
_cell.length_c   1.000
_cell.angle_alpha   90.00
_cell.angle_beta   90.00
_cell.angle_gamma   90.00
#
_symmetry.space_group_name_H-M   'P 1'
#
loop_
_entity.id
_entity.type
_entity.pdbx_description
1 polymer ?
#
loop_
_entity_poly.entity_id
_entity_poly.type
_entity_poly.pdbx_seq_one_letter_code
_entity_poly.pdbx_strand_id
1 'polypeptide(L)'
;MRIFQQEIISSFSSEAKTYPQKHLVVYFFHPYCGAHCSHCWSDKYNFGRIMDISWHRKFWSLIDFSKIKEIRISGGEPLESKNLKEFVGYLRRIAPKSILIKLYTSGRRLSGKNLISTQSDGVDETAFNIKSHGLLLDNFVICLSVDENHASSLGRITGNHNGIMLMKNMARNFISAIKALQIECPEMHFGGVAKMHVSFGRIKWNKEAFFNFLDDGDYEQYIIATEGLFMQGNALDGYTQFTEVKPESTPTLFIIPGAKVTRKSKNKFSQRYLDTTTGKNVHVSKSLSNDSGVFISDFVNLVNMRINERWDNIFRYIGICSSLNEWRRFVTNQD
;
A
#
# COMPACT_ATOMS: atom_id res chain seq x y z
N MET A 1 -18.54 -42.04 -28.51
CA MET A 1 -17.47 -42.49 -27.60
C MET A 1 -17.67 -41.81 -26.26
N ARG A 2 -17.73 -42.60 -25.20
CA ARG A 2 -18.14 -42.27 -23.82
C ARG A 2 -16.97 -41.70 -23.00
N ILE A 3 -17.30 -40.83 -22.03
CA ILE A 3 -16.64 -40.55 -20.71
C ILE A 3 -15.28 -39.81 -20.83
N PHE A 4 -15.05 -38.64 -20.22
CA PHE A 4 -15.01 -38.37 -18.77
C PHE A 4 -15.67 -37.04 -18.37
N GLN A 5 -16.72 -37.14 -17.54
CA GLN A 5 -16.89 -36.26 -16.39
C GLN A 5 -15.70 -36.51 -15.46
N GLN A 6 -15.04 -35.44 -15.02
CA GLN A 6 -14.35 -35.45 -13.75
C GLN A 6 -14.82 -34.24 -12.94
N GLU A 7 -15.46 -34.58 -11.83
CA GLU A 7 -15.81 -33.71 -10.73
C GLU A 7 -14.60 -32.88 -10.30
N ILE A 8 -14.70 -31.56 -10.33
CA ILE A 8 -14.02 -30.72 -9.35
C ILE A 8 -15.09 -30.34 -8.33
N ILE A 9 -15.34 -31.33 -7.47
CA ILE A 9 -15.43 -31.21 -6.02
C ILE A 9 -16.02 -29.89 -5.54
N SER A 10 -17.32 -29.93 -5.33
CA SER A 10 -17.97 -29.31 -4.20
C SER A 10 -17.30 -29.77 -2.90
N SER A 11 -16.34 -29.01 -2.40
CA SER A 11 -16.01 -28.95 -0.98
C SER A 11 -15.09 -27.75 -0.71
N PHE A 12 -15.69 -26.59 -0.44
CA PHE A 12 -15.30 -25.92 0.81
C PHE A 12 -15.95 -26.73 1.92
N SER A 13 -15.44 -27.96 2.12
CA SER A 13 -15.76 -28.74 3.30
C SER A 13 -15.22 -27.95 4.48
N SER A 14 -15.99 -28.05 5.56
CA SER A 14 -15.77 -27.60 6.91
C SER A 14 -14.51 -28.16 7.58
N GLU A 15 -13.43 -28.41 6.84
CA GLU A 15 -12.11 -28.67 7.39
C GLU A 15 -11.20 -27.49 7.06
N ALA A 16 -11.28 -26.48 7.94
CA ALA A 16 -10.24 -25.49 8.08
C ALA A 16 -8.90 -26.22 8.29
N LYS A 17 -8.12 -26.40 7.22
CA LYS A 17 -6.68 -26.60 7.32
C LYS A 17 -6.12 -25.34 7.96
N THR A 18 -6.09 -25.36 9.28
CA THR A 18 -5.63 -24.33 10.19
C THR A 18 -4.11 -24.23 10.10
N TYR A 19 -3.63 -23.57 9.05
CA TYR A 19 -2.34 -22.89 9.16
C TYR A 19 -2.62 -21.52 9.77
N PRO A 20 -1.95 -21.12 10.87
CA PRO A 20 -2.01 -19.75 11.36
C PRO A 20 -1.20 -18.87 10.41
N GLN A 21 -1.68 -18.69 9.18
CA GLN A 21 -1.06 -17.80 8.22
C GLN A 21 -1.29 -16.38 8.69
N LYS A 22 -0.23 -15.79 9.25
CA LYS A 22 -0.22 -14.38 9.61
C LYS A 22 -0.50 -13.51 8.38
N HIS A 23 -1.30 -12.47 8.53
CA HIS A 23 -1.72 -11.59 7.45
C HIS A 23 -0.72 -10.47 7.17
N LEU A 24 -0.63 -10.05 5.91
CA LEU A 24 -0.11 -8.75 5.52
C LEU A 24 -1.25 -7.73 5.61
N VAL A 25 -1.10 -6.69 6.42
CA VAL A 25 -2.15 -5.67 6.58
C VAL A 25 -1.79 -4.44 5.78
N VAL A 26 -2.63 -4.03 4.83
CA VAL A 26 -2.52 -2.75 4.11
C VAL A 26 -3.53 -1.76 4.68
N TYR A 27 -3.04 -0.76 5.40
CA TYR A 27 -3.85 0.19 6.13
C TYR A 27 -3.89 1.55 5.42
N PHE A 28 -5.06 1.93 4.89
CA PHE A 28 -5.27 3.21 4.21
C PHE A 28 -5.46 4.35 5.23
N PHE A 29 -4.36 4.82 5.83
CA PHE A 29 -4.41 5.83 6.88
C PHE A 29 -4.94 7.18 6.39
N HIS A 30 -4.48 7.63 5.22
CA HIS A 30 -4.89 8.89 4.63
C HIS A 30 -5.35 8.67 3.18
N PRO A 31 -6.65 8.76 2.86
CA PRO A 31 -7.15 8.31 1.56
C PRO A 31 -6.90 9.29 0.40
N TYR A 32 -6.47 10.52 0.70
CA TYR A 32 -6.31 11.59 -0.29
C TYR A 32 -4.84 11.80 -0.64
N CYS A 33 -4.59 12.23 -1.89
CA CYS A 33 -3.29 12.69 -2.35
C CYS A 33 -3.49 13.76 -3.41
N GLY A 34 -2.87 14.93 -3.24
CA GLY A 34 -2.94 16.01 -4.23
C GLY A 34 -2.10 15.78 -5.51
N ALA A 35 -1.45 14.62 -5.67
CA ALA A 35 -0.50 14.39 -6.75
C ALA A 35 -1.12 13.93 -8.09
N HIS A 36 -2.37 13.44 -8.05
CA HIS A 36 -3.13 12.98 -9.23
C HIS A 36 -2.29 12.15 -10.22
N CYS A 37 -1.56 11.14 -9.71
CA CYS A 37 -0.76 10.24 -10.53
C CYS A 37 -1.69 9.48 -11.49
N SER A 38 -1.30 9.39 -12.76
CA SER A 38 -2.09 8.75 -13.83
C SER A 38 -2.46 7.29 -13.55
N HIS A 39 -1.66 6.61 -12.74
CA HIS A 39 -1.84 5.21 -12.34
C HIS A 39 -2.40 5.05 -10.93
N CYS A 40 -2.78 6.15 -10.25
CA CYS A 40 -3.24 6.09 -8.88
C CYS A 40 -4.62 5.44 -8.82
N TRP A 41 -4.67 4.18 -8.35
CA TRP A 41 -5.94 3.47 -8.15
C TRP A 41 -6.86 4.23 -7.19
N SER A 42 -6.33 4.80 -6.12
CA SER A 42 -7.14 5.50 -5.11
C SER A 42 -7.66 6.87 -5.56
N ASP A 43 -7.00 7.56 -6.50
CA ASP A 43 -7.41 8.90 -6.97
C ASP A 43 -8.77 8.87 -7.69
N LYS A 44 -9.03 7.82 -8.48
CA LYS A 44 -10.29 7.68 -9.23
C LYS A 44 -11.51 7.52 -8.33
N TYR A 45 -11.34 6.86 -7.19
CA TYR A 45 -12.46 6.43 -6.35
C TYR A 45 -12.50 7.11 -4.98
N ASN A 46 -11.40 7.71 -4.51
CA ASN A 46 -11.32 8.42 -3.23
C ASN A 46 -11.98 7.65 -2.08
N PHE A 47 -11.61 6.37 -1.93
CA PHE A 47 -12.23 5.48 -0.95
C PHE A 47 -11.96 5.94 0.49
N GLY A 48 -12.97 5.82 1.34
CA GLY A 48 -12.84 6.14 2.76
C GLY A 48 -12.89 7.64 3.05
N ARG A 49 -12.39 8.01 4.23
CA ARG A 49 -12.31 9.39 4.72
C ARG A 49 -11.14 9.51 5.69
N ILE A 50 -10.69 10.74 5.91
CA ILE A 50 -9.81 11.06 7.02
C ILE A 50 -10.62 10.79 8.30
N MET A 51 -10.09 9.94 9.17
CA MET A 51 -10.69 9.64 10.45
C MET A 51 -9.93 10.37 11.56
N ASP A 52 -10.61 10.62 12.67
CA ASP A 52 -9.95 11.14 13.86
C ASP A 52 -8.99 10.11 14.45
N ILE A 53 -7.93 10.59 15.10
CA ILE A 53 -6.93 9.73 15.73
C ILE A 53 -7.54 8.75 16.74
N SER A 54 -8.64 9.14 17.41
CA SER A 54 -9.39 8.30 18.34
C SER A 54 -9.97 7.06 17.65
N TRP A 55 -10.47 7.18 16.41
CA TRP A 55 -10.97 6.05 15.65
C TRP A 55 -9.84 5.06 15.34
N HIS A 56 -8.70 5.56 14.87
CA HIS A 56 -7.52 4.75 14.58
C HIS A 56 -7.05 4.01 15.83
N ARG A 57 -6.99 4.68 16.98
CA ARG A 57 -6.61 4.08 18.27
C ARG A 57 -7.56 2.97 18.68
N LYS A 58 -8.87 3.25 18.67
CA LYS A 58 -9.91 2.29 19.00
C LYS A 58 -9.81 1.06 18.10
N PHE A 59 -9.69 1.28 16.79
CA PHE A 59 -9.52 0.23 15.81
C PHE A 59 -8.33 -0.67 16.14
N TRP A 60 -7.12 -0.10 16.25
CA TRP A 60 -5.90 -0.88 16.48
C TRP A 60 -5.81 -1.50 17.88
N SER A 61 -6.53 -0.97 18.88
CA SER A 61 -6.60 -1.58 20.22
C SER A 61 -7.35 -2.92 20.25
N LEU A 62 -8.15 -3.20 19.22
CA LEU A 62 -8.94 -4.42 19.09
C LEU A 62 -8.22 -5.49 18.25
N ILE A 63 -7.01 -5.20 17.76
CA ILE A 63 -6.29 -6.04 16.82
C ILE A 63 -5.47 -7.11 17.52
N ASP A 64 -5.68 -8.36 17.14
CA ASP A 64 -4.82 -9.48 17.52
C ASP A 64 -3.55 -9.49 16.65
N PHE A 65 -2.47 -8.95 17.20
CA PHE A 65 -1.17 -8.91 16.54
C PHE A 65 -0.54 -10.29 16.31
N SER A 66 -0.98 -11.35 17.01
CA SER A 66 -0.46 -12.71 16.77
C SER A 66 -0.77 -13.21 15.36
N LYS A 67 -1.84 -12.69 14.75
CA LYS A 67 -2.29 -12.96 13.39
C LYS A 67 -1.68 -12.04 12.33
N ILE A 68 -0.79 -11.11 12.70
CA ILE A 68 -0.22 -10.12 11.77
C ILE A 68 1.26 -10.41 11.54
N LYS A 69 1.65 -10.41 10.26
CA LYS A 69 3.04 -10.56 9.81
C LYS A 69 3.71 -9.20 9.62
N GLU A 70 3.02 -8.29 8.94
CA GLU A 70 3.53 -6.98 8.52
C GLU A 70 2.37 -6.00 8.42
N ILE A 71 2.63 -4.73 8.76
CA ILE A 71 1.68 -3.64 8.58
C ILE A 71 2.24 -2.67 7.55
N ARG A 72 1.45 -2.34 6.54
CA ARG A 72 1.76 -1.43 5.44
C ARG A 72 0.83 -0.22 5.54
N ILE A 73 1.34 0.88 6.07
CA ILE A 73 0.63 2.15 6.11
C ILE A 73 0.71 2.78 4.72
N SER A 74 -0.45 3.03 4.11
CA SER A 74 -0.59 3.55 2.75
C SER A 74 -1.85 4.44 2.67
N GLY A 75 -2.30 4.72 1.45
CA GLY A 75 -3.50 5.51 1.17
C GLY A 75 -3.43 6.22 -0.17
N GLY A 76 -3.78 7.50 -0.16
CA GLY A 76 -3.24 8.47 -1.09
C GLY A 76 -1.82 8.85 -0.64
N GLU A 77 -1.69 9.79 0.28
CA GLU A 77 -0.40 10.22 0.83
C GLU A 77 -0.43 10.31 2.37
N PRO A 78 0.06 9.28 3.09
CA PRO A 78 0.07 9.27 4.55
C PRO A 78 0.73 10.50 5.20
N LEU A 79 1.77 11.07 4.57
CA LEU A 79 2.49 12.22 5.09
C LEU A 79 1.69 13.54 5.01
N GLU A 80 0.54 13.58 4.31
CA GLU A 80 -0.34 14.76 4.31
C GLU A 80 -1.18 14.85 5.60
N SER A 81 -1.21 13.79 6.42
CA SER A 81 -1.94 13.78 7.69
C SER A 81 -1.11 14.35 8.85
N LYS A 82 -1.65 15.38 9.51
CA LYS A 82 -1.08 15.95 10.75
C LYS A 82 -1.01 14.93 11.91
N ASN A 83 -1.84 13.90 11.86
CA ASN A 83 -1.93 12.88 12.90
C ASN A 83 -0.96 11.71 12.69
N LEU A 84 -0.17 11.70 11.60
CA LEU A 84 0.69 10.55 11.28
C LEU A 84 1.66 10.24 12.41
N LYS A 85 2.38 11.25 12.93
CA LYS A 85 3.35 11.10 14.03
C LYS A 85 2.72 10.43 15.25
N GLU A 86 1.57 10.95 15.67
CA GLU A 86 0.82 10.41 16.82
C GLU A 86 0.34 8.98 16.55
N PHE A 87 -0.10 8.70 15.32
CA PHE A 87 -0.56 7.39 14.89
C PHE A 87 0.56 6.34 14.87
N VAL A 88 1.68 6.61 14.20
CA VAL A 88 2.81 5.66 14.11
C VAL A 88 3.43 5.42 15.48
N GLY A 89 3.55 6.47 16.31
CA GLY A 89 4.01 6.33 17.68
C GLY A 89 3.07 5.49 18.54
N TYR A 90 1.75 5.65 18.38
CA TYR A 90 0.77 4.78 19.04
C TYR A 90 0.88 3.33 18.56
N LEU A 91 0.85 3.11 17.24
CA LEU A 91 0.90 1.78 16.63
C LEU A 91 2.17 1.03 17.04
N ARG A 92 3.32 1.71 17.06
CA ARG A 92 4.57 1.09 17.44
C ARG A 92 4.60 0.63 18.90
N ARG A 93 3.98 1.39 19.82
CA ARG A 93 3.87 1.03 21.24
C ARG A 93 3.04 -0.24 21.48
N ILE A 94 1.99 -0.44 20.69
CA ILE A 94 1.06 -1.58 20.89
C ILE A 94 1.44 -2.82 20.07
N ALA A 95 2.11 -2.64 18.93
CA ALA A 95 2.50 -3.73 18.06
C ALA A 95 3.81 -4.38 18.59
N PRO A 96 3.88 -5.72 18.73
CA PRO A 96 5.11 -6.42 19.07
C PRO A 96 6.29 -6.00 18.19
N LYS A 97 7.48 -5.89 18.77
CA LYS A 97 8.69 -5.50 18.03
C LYS A 97 8.94 -6.38 16.79
N SER A 98 8.56 -7.65 16.83
CA SER A 98 8.69 -8.57 15.70
C SER A 98 7.85 -8.23 14.47
N ILE A 99 6.86 -7.33 14.59
CA ILE A 99 6.04 -6.86 13.45
C ILE A 99 6.74 -5.69 12.77
N LEU A 100 7.09 -5.90 11.50
CA LEU A 100 7.59 -4.87 10.61
C LEU A 100 6.45 -3.94 10.19
N ILE A 101 6.68 -2.64 10.32
CA ILE A 101 5.79 -1.58 9.84
C ILE A 101 6.44 -0.91 8.64
N LYS A 102 5.73 -0.80 7.52
CA LYS A 102 6.16 -0.09 6.31
C LYS A 102 5.27 1.10 6.05
N LEU A 103 5.85 2.26 5.76
CA LEU A 103 5.15 3.45 5.30
C LEU A 103 5.38 3.64 3.82
N TYR A 104 4.33 3.57 3.01
CA TYR A 104 4.38 3.87 1.58
C TYR A 104 4.06 5.35 1.36
N THR A 105 4.93 6.04 0.64
CA THR A 105 4.80 7.49 0.39
C THR A 105 5.34 7.87 -0.99
N SER A 106 4.79 8.94 -1.56
CA SER A 106 5.36 9.59 -2.75
C SER A 106 6.61 10.42 -2.43
N GLY A 107 6.93 10.63 -1.15
CA GLY A 107 8.11 11.38 -0.70
C GLY A 107 7.98 12.90 -0.78
N ARG A 108 6.91 13.43 -1.39
CA ARG A 108 6.69 14.88 -1.56
C ARG A 108 6.83 15.69 -0.27
N ARG A 109 6.42 15.12 0.86
CA ARG A 109 6.50 15.77 2.19
C ARG A 109 7.84 15.54 2.90
N LEU A 110 8.67 14.64 2.40
CA LEU A 110 10.04 14.43 2.88
C LEU A 110 11.03 15.33 2.15
N SER A 111 10.87 15.49 0.84
CA SER A 111 11.83 16.21 -0.02
C SER A 111 11.74 17.73 0.05
N GLY A 112 10.75 18.26 0.79
CA GLY A 112 10.70 19.67 1.16
C GLY A 112 10.72 20.67 0.00
N LYS A 113 11.28 21.87 0.24
CA LYS A 113 11.40 22.93 -0.78
C LYS A 113 12.63 22.74 -1.66
N ASN A 114 13.63 21.99 -1.19
CA ASN A 114 14.90 21.79 -1.88
C ASN A 114 14.92 20.57 -2.81
N LEU A 115 13.77 20.19 -3.38
CA LEU A 115 13.61 19.14 -4.40
C LEU A 115 14.57 19.28 -5.60
N ILE A 116 15.04 20.50 -5.88
CA ILE A 116 15.99 20.80 -6.95
C ILE A 116 17.45 20.69 -6.47
N SER A 117 17.72 20.87 -5.18
CA SER A 117 19.08 20.81 -4.64
C SER A 117 19.56 19.37 -4.53
N THR A 118 20.73 19.12 -5.11
CA THR A 118 21.48 17.85 -4.98
C THR A 118 22.58 17.95 -3.92
N GLN A 119 22.65 19.04 -3.18
CA GLN A 119 23.69 19.30 -2.17
C GLN A 119 23.20 18.91 -0.77
N SER A 120 24.05 19.12 0.25
CA SER A 120 23.78 18.82 1.66
C SER A 120 22.39 19.27 2.11
N ASP A 121 21.96 20.46 1.67
CA ASP A 121 20.68 21.05 2.07
C ASP A 121 19.47 20.17 1.74
N GLY A 122 19.49 19.45 0.63
CA GLY A 122 18.41 18.54 0.25
C GLY A 122 18.39 17.27 1.10
N VAL A 123 19.57 16.77 1.47
CA VAL A 123 19.74 15.62 2.36
C VAL A 123 19.30 15.98 3.78
N ASP A 124 19.78 17.12 4.29
CA ASP A 124 19.50 17.62 5.64
C ASP A 124 18.02 17.95 5.81
N GLU A 125 17.39 18.59 4.82
CA GLU A 125 15.94 18.83 4.84
C GLU A 125 15.16 17.51 4.85
N THR A 126 15.59 16.52 4.07
CA THR A 126 14.95 15.20 4.03
C THR A 126 15.08 14.48 5.37
N ALA A 127 16.28 14.47 5.96
CA ALA A 127 16.54 13.90 7.28
C ALA A 127 15.73 14.60 8.38
N PHE A 128 15.70 15.94 8.36
CA PHE A 128 14.88 16.74 9.25
C PHE A 128 13.40 16.40 9.13
N ASN A 129 12.88 16.26 7.91
CA ASN A 129 11.49 15.90 7.68
C ASN A 129 11.16 14.49 8.16
N ILE A 130 12.05 13.51 7.98
CA ILE A 130 11.89 12.16 8.55
C ILE A 130 11.80 12.23 10.09
N LYS A 131 12.70 12.99 10.73
CA LYS A 131 12.70 13.23 12.19
C LYS A 131 11.42 13.91 12.66
N SER A 132 11.00 14.98 11.97
CA SER A 132 9.87 15.81 12.39
C SER A 132 8.53 15.05 12.36
N HIS A 133 8.36 14.17 11.36
CA HIS A 133 7.21 13.26 11.25
C HIS A 133 7.26 12.08 12.23
N GLY A 134 8.34 11.91 13.01
CA GLY A 134 8.48 10.85 14.00
C GLY A 134 8.60 9.46 13.38
N LEU A 135 9.30 9.35 12.25
CA LEU A 135 9.45 8.10 11.49
C LEU A 135 10.71 7.31 11.88
N LEU A 136 11.49 7.83 12.83
CA LEU A 136 12.63 7.16 13.44
C LEU A 136 12.14 6.19 14.53
N LEU A 137 11.77 4.99 14.13
CA LEU A 137 11.17 3.96 14.98
C LEU A 137 11.82 2.59 14.70
N ASP A 138 11.78 1.69 15.67
CA ASP A 138 12.27 0.32 15.53
C ASP A 138 11.37 -0.53 14.61
N ASN A 139 12.00 -1.36 13.77
CA ASN A 139 11.31 -2.21 12.80
C ASN A 139 10.28 -1.43 11.98
N PHE A 140 10.71 -0.27 11.49
CA PHE A 140 9.95 0.65 10.67
C PHE A 140 10.72 0.96 9.38
N VAL A 141 10.06 0.84 8.24
CA VAL A 141 10.67 1.08 6.92
C VAL A 141 9.87 2.11 6.15
N ILE A 142 10.54 3.12 5.60
CA ILE A 142 9.93 4.06 4.66
C ILE A 142 10.13 3.53 3.24
N CYS A 143 9.04 3.33 2.50
CA CYS A 143 9.03 2.92 1.11
C CYS A 143 8.66 4.12 0.23
N LEU A 144 9.67 4.73 -0.38
CA LEU A 144 9.52 5.87 -1.29
C LEU A 144 9.17 5.38 -2.70
N SER A 145 8.07 5.84 -3.29
CA SER A 145 7.75 5.55 -4.70
C SER A 145 8.62 6.37 -5.65
N VAL A 146 9.41 5.69 -6.49
CA VAL A 146 10.32 6.28 -7.47
C VAL A 146 10.09 5.60 -8.82
N ASP A 147 9.22 6.17 -9.65
CA ASP A 147 8.98 5.68 -11.01
C ASP A 147 8.61 6.81 -11.99
N GLU A 148 8.57 6.47 -13.27
CA GLU A 148 8.30 7.38 -14.39
C GLU A 148 6.98 8.15 -14.22
N ASN A 149 5.94 7.50 -13.74
CA ASN A 149 4.63 8.14 -13.60
C ASN A 149 4.61 9.09 -12.39
N HIS A 150 5.28 8.72 -11.30
CA HIS A 150 5.49 9.63 -10.17
C HIS A 150 6.37 10.82 -10.58
N ALA A 151 7.36 10.63 -11.45
CA ALA A 151 8.19 11.69 -11.99
C ALA A 151 7.35 12.70 -12.80
N SER A 152 6.43 12.22 -13.65
CA SER A 152 5.48 13.10 -14.38
C SER A 152 4.58 13.91 -13.43
N SER A 153 4.06 13.28 -12.37
CA SER A 153 3.27 14.00 -11.36
C SER A 153 4.09 15.03 -10.60
N LEU A 154 5.32 14.71 -10.23
CA LEU A 154 6.23 15.63 -9.55
C LEU A 154 6.52 16.87 -10.41
N GLY A 155 6.78 16.68 -11.71
CA GLY A 155 6.99 17.78 -12.65
C GLY A 155 5.75 18.69 -12.76
N ARG A 156 4.55 18.11 -12.84
CA ARG A 156 3.29 18.87 -12.89
C ARG A 156 3.05 19.72 -11.64
N ILE A 157 3.25 19.13 -10.46
CA ILE A 157 3.00 19.79 -9.17
C ILE A 157 3.99 20.94 -8.93
N THR A 158 5.23 20.77 -9.37
CA THR A 158 6.30 21.76 -9.19
C THR A 158 6.35 22.80 -10.31
N GLY A 159 5.60 22.61 -11.39
CA GLY A 159 5.70 23.43 -12.61
C GLY A 159 7.02 23.23 -13.38
N ASN A 160 7.81 22.20 -13.03
CA ASN A 160 9.08 21.90 -13.69
C ASN A 160 8.90 20.73 -14.67
N HIS A 161 9.13 20.99 -15.96
CA HIS A 161 8.97 19.97 -16.99
C HIS A 161 9.98 18.81 -16.91
N ASN A 162 11.04 18.93 -16.10
CA ASN A 162 12.02 17.87 -15.88
C ASN A 162 11.71 17.03 -14.63
N GLY A 163 10.55 16.37 -14.65
CA GLY A 163 10.11 15.50 -13.55
C GLY A 163 11.09 14.35 -13.25
N ILE A 164 11.83 13.87 -14.25
CA ILE A 164 12.84 12.81 -14.08
C ILE A 164 13.99 13.28 -13.20
N MET A 165 14.54 14.47 -13.46
CA MET A 165 15.61 15.04 -12.64
C MET A 165 15.13 15.28 -11.20
N LEU A 166 13.91 15.80 -11.00
CA LEU A 166 13.36 15.99 -9.66
C LEU A 166 13.21 14.66 -8.91
N MET A 167 12.75 13.61 -9.59
CA MET A 167 12.60 12.27 -9.03
C MET A 167 13.96 11.67 -8.65
N LYS A 168 14.97 11.82 -9.52
CA LYS A 168 16.36 11.42 -9.24
C LYS A 168 16.91 12.13 -8.01
N ASN A 169 16.72 13.44 -7.90
CA ASN A 169 17.20 14.22 -6.76
C ASN A 169 16.49 13.80 -5.46
N MET A 170 15.18 13.60 -5.52
CA MET A 170 14.41 13.08 -4.38
C MET A 170 14.91 11.70 -3.93
N ALA A 171 15.14 10.77 -4.86
CA ALA A 171 15.67 9.45 -4.55
C ALA A 171 17.07 9.53 -3.92
N ARG A 172 17.95 10.37 -4.47
CA ARG A 172 19.30 10.61 -3.93
C ARG A 172 19.26 11.17 -2.52
N ASN A 173 18.49 12.24 -2.32
CA ASN A 173 18.40 12.92 -1.03
C ASN A 173 17.79 11.99 0.03
N PHE A 174 16.78 11.21 -0.34
CA PHE A 174 16.20 10.19 0.52
C PHE A 174 17.23 9.13 0.93
N ILE A 175 17.86 8.44 -0.03
CA ILE A 175 18.82 7.37 0.31
C ILE A 175 19.99 7.90 1.14
N SER A 176 20.51 9.08 0.79
CA SER A 176 21.59 9.71 1.55
C SER A 176 21.17 10.07 2.98
N ALA A 177 19.94 10.58 3.15
CA ALA A 177 19.39 10.89 4.47
C ALA A 177 19.21 9.62 5.30
N ILE A 178 18.71 8.53 4.70
CA ILE A 178 18.58 7.22 5.37
C ILE A 178 19.93 6.74 5.89
N LYS A 179 20.98 6.80 5.06
CA LYS A 179 22.34 6.42 5.45
C LYS A 179 22.87 7.26 6.61
N ALA A 180 22.70 8.59 6.54
CA ALA A 180 23.13 9.49 7.61
C ALA A 180 22.40 9.20 8.94
N LEU A 181 21.09 8.99 8.88
CA LEU A 181 20.26 8.67 10.05
C LEU A 181 20.62 7.31 10.67
N GLN A 182 21.00 6.32 9.87
CA GLN A 182 21.45 5.01 10.37
C GLN A 182 22.78 5.11 11.13
N ILE A 183 23.67 6.03 10.74
CA ILE A 183 24.91 6.30 11.49
C ILE A 183 24.60 7.00 12.81
N GLU A 184 23.70 7.99 12.80
CA GLU A 184 23.30 8.73 14.00
C GLU A 184 22.54 7.86 15.02
N CYS A 185 21.77 6.88 14.55
CA CYS A 185 20.90 6.03 15.39
C CYS A 185 21.10 4.53 15.11
N PRO A 186 22.24 3.91 15.46
CA PRO A 186 22.58 2.53 15.09
C PRO A 186 21.64 1.47 15.69
N GLU A 187 21.07 1.73 16.87
CA GLU A 187 20.12 0.85 17.54
C GLU A 187 18.74 0.81 16.87
N MET A 188 18.48 1.74 15.93
CA MET A 188 17.26 1.71 15.16
C MET A 188 17.43 0.72 14.00
N HIS A 189 16.64 -0.36 14.01
CA HIS A 189 16.41 -1.21 12.84
C HIS A 189 15.54 -0.49 11.78
N PHE A 190 15.87 0.76 11.50
CA PHE A 190 15.23 1.62 10.53
C PHE A 190 15.79 1.35 9.14
N GLY A 191 14.91 1.30 8.15
CA GLY A 191 15.28 1.24 6.75
C GLY A 191 14.53 2.28 5.93
N GLY A 192 15.14 2.70 4.84
CA GLY A 192 14.43 3.38 3.77
C GLY A 192 14.75 2.67 2.47
N VAL A 193 13.75 2.45 1.64
CA VAL A 193 13.91 1.86 0.32
C VAL A 193 13.20 2.72 -0.71
N ALA A 194 13.83 2.93 -1.85
CA ALA A 194 13.17 3.45 -3.03
C ALA A 194 12.55 2.28 -3.78
N LYS A 195 11.25 2.33 -3.99
CA LYS A 195 10.46 1.33 -4.68
C LYS A 195 10.11 1.84 -6.06
N MET A 196 10.45 1.07 -7.08
CA MET A 196 10.04 1.35 -8.44
C MET A 196 9.11 0.27 -8.97
N HIS A 197 8.01 0.73 -9.55
CA HIS A 197 7.15 -0.06 -10.41
C HIS A 197 7.44 0.41 -11.83
N VAL A 198 7.73 -0.52 -12.75
CA VAL A 198 8.09 -0.15 -14.13
C VAL A 198 7.37 -1.06 -15.13
N SER A 199 7.16 -0.54 -16.33
CA SER A 199 6.63 -1.36 -17.44
C SER A 199 7.64 -2.45 -17.83
N PHE A 200 7.18 -3.50 -18.52
CA PHE A 200 8.05 -4.58 -18.96
C PHE A 200 9.24 -4.10 -19.81
N GLY A 201 10.44 -4.60 -19.54
CA GLY A 201 11.70 -4.20 -20.16
C GLY A 201 12.27 -2.85 -19.71
N ARG A 202 11.74 -2.21 -18.65
CA ARG A 202 12.13 -0.85 -18.24
C ARG A 202 13.00 -0.78 -17.00
N ILE A 203 13.29 -1.88 -16.31
CA ILE A 203 14.16 -1.85 -15.10
C ILE A 203 15.51 -1.19 -15.40
N LYS A 204 16.20 -1.61 -16.47
CA LYS A 204 17.53 -1.10 -16.82
C LYS A 204 17.51 0.41 -17.09
N TRP A 205 16.56 0.87 -17.90
CA TRP A 205 16.42 2.30 -18.18
C TRP A 205 16.14 3.10 -16.91
N ASN A 206 15.29 2.58 -16.00
CA ASN A 206 14.98 3.29 -14.74
C ASN A 206 16.19 3.35 -13.81
N LYS A 207 17.00 2.28 -13.74
CA LYS A 207 18.29 2.30 -13.03
C LYS A 207 19.19 3.42 -13.57
N GLU A 208 19.33 3.53 -14.88
CA GLU A 208 20.17 4.56 -15.53
C GLU A 208 19.60 5.99 -15.36
N ALA A 209 18.28 6.14 -15.42
CA ALA A 209 17.61 7.44 -15.34
C ALA A 209 17.56 7.99 -13.89
N PHE A 210 17.18 7.15 -12.93
CA PHE A 210 16.92 7.57 -11.56
C PHE A 210 18.03 7.24 -10.57
N PHE A 211 18.78 6.17 -10.80
CA PHE A 211 19.66 5.58 -9.78
C PHE A 211 21.13 5.45 -10.20
N ASN A 212 21.55 6.12 -11.27
CA ASN A 212 22.94 6.10 -11.77
C ASN A 212 24.00 6.67 -10.82
N PHE A 213 23.60 7.10 -9.62
CA PHE A 213 24.49 7.58 -8.57
C PHE A 213 24.77 6.52 -7.51
N LEU A 214 24.12 5.36 -7.58
CA LEU A 214 24.35 4.22 -6.72
C LEU A 214 25.30 3.24 -7.40
N ASP A 215 26.16 2.62 -6.62
CA ASP A 215 26.83 1.39 -7.04
C ASP A 215 25.85 0.19 -6.99
N ASP A 216 26.30 -0.98 -7.44
CA ASP A 216 25.45 -2.17 -7.49
C ASP A 216 25.04 -2.68 -6.10
N GLY A 217 25.92 -2.57 -5.10
CA GLY A 217 25.62 -3.02 -3.73
C GLY A 217 24.56 -2.14 -3.07
N ASP A 218 24.71 -0.83 -3.18
CA ASP A 218 23.71 0.13 -2.73
C ASP A 218 22.39 -0.02 -3.49
N TYR A 219 22.46 -0.28 -4.80
CA TYR A 219 21.26 -0.50 -5.59
C TYR A 219 20.47 -1.72 -5.09
N GLU A 220 21.14 -2.85 -4.84
CA GLU A 220 20.50 -4.06 -4.30
C GLU A 220 19.95 -3.86 -2.87
N GLN A 221 20.63 -3.06 -2.05
CA GLN A 221 20.22 -2.81 -0.68
C GLN A 221 19.02 -1.86 -0.56
N TYR A 222 19.02 -0.78 -1.36
CA TYR A 222 18.07 0.33 -1.17
C TYR A 222 16.95 0.37 -2.22
N ILE A 223 17.06 -0.40 -3.32
CA ILE A 223 16.08 -0.36 -4.42
C ILE A 223 15.25 -1.64 -4.45
N ILE A 224 13.93 -1.48 -4.36
CA ILE A 224 12.97 -2.56 -4.63
C ILE A 224 12.36 -2.31 -6.01
N ALA A 225 12.85 -3.06 -6.98
CA ALA A 225 12.40 -3.00 -8.36
C ALA A 225 11.33 -4.07 -8.63
N THR A 226 10.28 -3.68 -9.34
CA THR A 226 9.28 -4.62 -9.83
C THR A 226 8.80 -4.20 -11.22
N GLU A 227 8.57 -5.18 -12.08
CA GLU A 227 8.30 -4.98 -13.49
C GLU A 227 6.98 -5.65 -13.93
N GLY A 228 6.33 -5.09 -14.95
CA GLY A 228 5.07 -5.61 -15.50
C GLY A 228 3.83 -5.23 -14.68
N LEU A 229 3.99 -4.59 -13.53
CA LEU A 229 2.93 -4.22 -12.59
C LEU A 229 2.19 -2.90 -12.96
N PHE A 230 2.05 -2.54 -14.24
CA PHE A 230 1.26 -1.36 -14.62
C PHE A 230 0.08 -1.74 -15.49
N MET A 231 -0.99 -2.21 -14.85
CA MET A 231 -2.33 -2.03 -15.42
C MET A 231 -2.84 -0.64 -15.03
N GLN A 232 -2.50 0.38 -15.84
CA GLN A 232 -3.18 1.67 -15.72
C GLN A 232 -4.67 1.50 -16.07
N GLY A 233 -5.53 2.29 -15.44
CA GLY A 233 -6.99 2.28 -15.58
C GLY A 233 -7.57 2.64 -16.95
N ASN A 234 -6.83 2.41 -18.04
CA ASN A 234 -7.22 2.43 -19.46
C ASN A 234 -6.46 1.39 -20.32
N ALA A 235 -5.53 0.60 -19.77
CA ALA A 235 -4.79 -0.44 -20.50
C ALA A 235 -5.55 -1.76 -20.44
N LEU A 236 -6.67 -1.85 -21.16
CA LEU A 236 -7.51 -3.06 -21.22
C LEU A 236 -7.02 -4.08 -22.25
N ASP A 237 -6.12 -3.70 -23.17
CA ASP A 237 -5.70 -4.56 -24.27
C ASP A 237 -4.17 -4.69 -24.31
N GLY A 238 -3.63 -5.88 -24.02
CA GLY A 238 -2.26 -6.21 -24.45
C GLY A 238 -1.38 -7.10 -23.56
N TYR A 239 -1.78 -7.49 -22.35
CA TYR A 239 -0.91 -8.31 -21.48
C TYR A 239 -1.33 -9.78 -21.40
N THR A 240 -0.36 -10.68 -21.60
CA THR A 240 -0.52 -12.14 -21.62
C THR A 240 0.20 -12.87 -20.48
N GLN A 241 0.95 -12.17 -19.62
CA GLN A 241 1.74 -12.79 -18.56
C GLN A 241 1.22 -12.38 -17.18
N PHE A 242 0.89 -13.39 -16.37
CA PHE A 242 0.29 -13.23 -15.06
C PHE A 242 0.93 -14.22 -14.07
N THR A 243 1.07 -13.82 -12.81
CA THR A 243 1.54 -14.62 -11.67
C THR A 243 0.36 -15.31 -10.97
N GLU A 244 0.44 -16.63 -10.82
CA GLU A 244 -0.54 -17.44 -10.10
C GLU A 244 -0.38 -17.29 -8.57
N VAL A 245 -1.50 -17.23 -7.84
CA VAL A 245 -1.50 -17.25 -6.37
C VAL A 245 -1.39 -18.68 -5.90
N LYS A 246 -0.29 -18.98 -5.22
CA LYS A 246 -0.08 -20.30 -4.64
C LYS A 246 -0.74 -20.42 -3.26
N PRO A 247 -1.15 -21.62 -2.82
CA PRO A 247 -1.77 -21.84 -1.50
C PRO A 247 -0.94 -21.34 -0.29
N GLU A 248 0.38 -21.25 -0.45
CA GLU A 248 1.32 -20.72 0.54
C GLU A 248 1.46 -19.19 0.52
N SER A 249 0.77 -18.50 -0.38
CA SER A 249 0.82 -17.04 -0.48
C SER A 249 0.28 -16.41 0.81
N THR A 250 0.99 -15.41 1.33
CA THR A 250 0.54 -14.74 2.55
C THR A 250 -0.72 -13.92 2.26
N PRO A 251 -1.85 -14.15 2.98
CA PRO A 251 -3.09 -13.43 2.75
C PRO A 251 -2.92 -11.95 3.07
N THR A 252 -3.54 -11.09 2.25
CA THR A 252 -3.45 -9.63 2.41
C THR A 252 -4.81 -9.07 2.83
N LEU A 253 -4.82 -8.28 3.89
CA LEU A 253 -6.00 -7.58 4.42
C LEU A 253 -5.86 -6.08 4.15
N PHE A 254 -6.68 -5.55 3.25
CA PHE A 254 -6.78 -4.11 3.05
C PHE A 254 -7.79 -3.53 4.02
N ILE A 255 -7.46 -2.44 4.68
CA ILE A 255 -8.32 -1.75 5.63
C ILE A 255 -8.50 -0.32 5.17
N ILE A 256 -9.75 0.08 4.99
CA ILE A 256 -10.15 1.38 4.47
C ILE A 256 -11.04 2.08 5.52
N PRO A 257 -10.45 2.93 6.38
CA PRO A 257 -11.17 3.72 7.36
C PRO A 257 -12.25 4.60 6.73
N GLY A 258 -13.43 4.61 7.35
CA GLY A 258 -14.57 5.43 6.96
C GLY A 258 -15.13 5.14 5.56
N ALA A 259 -14.80 3.99 4.99
CA ALA A 259 -15.57 3.39 3.90
C ALA A 259 -16.81 2.67 4.46
N LYS A 260 -17.75 2.35 3.58
CA LYS A 260 -18.91 1.50 3.85
C LYS A 260 -19.23 0.63 2.64
N VAL A 261 -19.93 -0.47 2.88
CA VAL A 261 -20.43 -1.35 1.83
C VAL A 261 -21.91 -1.13 1.60
N THR A 262 -22.31 -1.12 0.32
CA THR A 262 -23.70 -0.94 -0.11
C THR A 262 -24.05 -1.92 -1.22
N ARG A 263 -25.30 -2.40 -1.27
CA ARG A 263 -25.76 -3.32 -2.33
C ARG A 263 -25.95 -2.67 -3.69
N LYS A 264 -26.06 -1.35 -3.75
CA LYS A 264 -26.18 -0.57 -4.98
C LYS A 264 -25.09 0.50 -5.02
N SER A 265 -24.65 0.85 -6.22
CA SER A 265 -23.81 2.03 -6.44
C SER A 265 -24.55 3.27 -5.91
N LYS A 266 -23.92 4.01 -4.99
CA LYS A 266 -24.49 5.25 -4.44
C LYS A 266 -23.95 6.51 -5.10
N ASN A 267 -22.81 6.42 -5.81
CA ASN A 267 -22.17 7.53 -6.51
C ASN A 267 -21.12 7.04 -7.51
N LYS A 268 -20.63 7.98 -8.33
CA LYS A 268 -19.55 7.76 -9.32
C LYS A 268 -18.19 7.38 -8.71
N PHE A 269 -18.06 7.51 -7.39
CA PHE A 269 -16.84 7.23 -6.63
C PHE A 269 -16.90 5.87 -5.89
N SER A 270 -17.87 5.02 -6.23
CA SER A 270 -17.97 3.68 -5.68
C SER A 270 -17.29 2.67 -6.59
N GLN A 271 -16.65 1.66 -5.99
CA GLN A 271 -16.12 0.51 -6.73
C GLN A 271 -16.92 -0.73 -6.41
N ARG A 272 -17.22 -1.47 -7.48
CA ARG A 272 -17.92 -2.74 -7.42
C ARG A 272 -16.94 -3.83 -7.02
N TYR A 273 -17.41 -4.68 -6.13
CA TYR A 273 -16.79 -5.91 -5.73
C TYR A 273 -17.86 -7.01 -5.65
N LEU A 274 -17.46 -8.25 -5.42
CA LEU A 274 -18.38 -9.33 -5.06
C LEU A 274 -18.03 -9.80 -3.66
N ASP A 275 -19.09 -10.14 -2.97
CA ASP A 275 -19.05 -10.77 -1.69
C ASP A 275 -19.14 -12.28 -1.91
N THR A 276 -18.14 -13.00 -1.43
CA THR A 276 -18.04 -14.46 -1.60
C THR A 276 -18.95 -15.24 -0.70
N THR A 277 -19.33 -14.66 0.42
CA THR A 277 -20.24 -15.30 1.35
C THR A 277 -21.65 -15.36 0.75
N THR A 278 -22.02 -14.33 -0.02
CA THR A 278 -23.36 -14.23 -0.62
C THR A 278 -23.41 -14.46 -2.13
N GLY A 279 -22.25 -14.48 -2.82
CA GLY A 279 -22.15 -14.53 -4.27
C GLY A 279 -22.73 -13.29 -4.97
N LYS A 280 -22.94 -12.18 -4.25
CA LYS A 280 -23.61 -10.97 -4.77
C LYS A 280 -22.64 -9.82 -4.94
N ASN A 281 -22.91 -8.99 -5.93
CA ASN A 281 -22.17 -7.74 -6.11
C ASN A 281 -22.49 -6.75 -4.99
N VAL A 282 -21.46 -6.09 -4.51
CA VAL A 282 -21.48 -5.06 -3.48
C VAL A 282 -20.62 -3.88 -3.94
N HIS A 283 -20.82 -2.73 -3.32
CA HIS A 283 -20.11 -1.51 -3.67
C HIS A 283 -19.45 -0.94 -2.41
N VAL A 284 -18.15 -0.67 -2.48
CA VAL A 284 -17.44 0.09 -1.45
C VAL A 284 -17.49 1.55 -1.84
N SER A 285 -17.88 2.41 -0.89
CA SER A 285 -17.95 3.85 -1.09
C SER A 285 -17.57 4.59 0.19
N LYS A 286 -17.32 5.90 0.07
CA LYS A 286 -17.17 6.78 1.23
C LYS A 286 -18.41 6.72 2.13
N SER A 287 -18.21 6.47 3.41
CA SER A 287 -19.29 6.53 4.40
C SER A 287 -19.72 7.98 4.65
N LEU A 288 -20.87 8.17 5.31
CA LEU A 288 -21.24 9.45 5.91
C LEU A 288 -20.92 9.51 7.41
N SER A 289 -20.72 8.36 8.05
CA SER A 289 -20.45 8.23 9.48
C SER A 289 -18.96 8.18 9.82
N ASN A 290 -18.61 8.69 11.01
CA ASN A 290 -17.25 8.72 11.58
C ASN A 290 -16.89 7.43 12.36
N ASP A 291 -17.70 6.39 12.28
CA ASP A 291 -17.47 5.11 12.99
C ASP A 291 -17.25 3.93 12.05
N SER A 292 -17.35 4.12 10.74
CA SER A 292 -17.32 3.03 9.79
C SER A 292 -15.91 2.71 9.30
N GLY A 293 -15.75 1.53 8.72
CA GLY A 293 -14.56 1.08 8.01
C GLY A 293 -14.93 -0.16 7.20
N VAL A 294 -14.10 -0.48 6.22
CA VAL A 294 -14.24 -1.71 5.44
C VAL A 294 -12.89 -2.41 5.44
N PHE A 295 -12.91 -3.74 5.48
CA PHE A 295 -11.76 -4.51 5.07
C PHE A 295 -12.03 -5.31 3.80
N ILE A 296 -10.94 -5.63 3.11
CA ILE A 296 -10.95 -6.45 1.91
C ILE A 296 -9.90 -7.53 2.11
N SER A 297 -10.36 -8.76 2.29
CA SER A 297 -9.51 -9.94 2.41
C SER A 297 -9.04 -10.41 1.05
N ASP A 298 -7.84 -10.98 1.01
CA ASP A 298 -7.25 -11.61 -0.18
C ASP A 298 -7.29 -10.71 -1.40
N PHE A 299 -7.15 -9.40 -1.15
CA PHE A 299 -6.77 -8.45 -2.18
C PHE A 299 -5.29 -8.70 -2.45
N VAL A 300 -5.01 -9.82 -3.11
CA VAL A 300 -3.71 -10.13 -3.68
C VAL A 300 -3.36 -8.96 -4.61
N ASN A 301 -2.07 -8.63 -4.74
CA ASN A 301 -1.60 -7.66 -5.74
C ASN A 301 -2.14 -8.03 -7.14
N LEU A 302 -3.30 -7.47 -7.49
CA LEU A 302 -4.08 -7.77 -8.69
C LEU A 302 -3.47 -7.20 -9.97
N VAL A 303 -2.25 -6.70 -9.89
CA VAL A 303 -1.62 -6.04 -11.02
C VAL A 303 -1.01 -7.04 -12.00
N ASN A 304 -0.90 -8.33 -11.63
CA ASN A 304 -0.38 -9.40 -12.47
C ASN A 304 -1.21 -10.71 -12.41
N MET A 305 -2.53 -10.75 -12.29
CA MET A 305 -3.25 -12.05 -12.16
C MET A 305 -4.18 -12.41 -13.33
N ARG A 306 -4.03 -13.63 -13.89
CA ARG A 306 -5.06 -14.34 -14.64
C ARG A 306 -5.71 -15.27 -13.63
N ILE A 307 -6.99 -15.06 -13.37
CA ILE A 307 -7.86 -16.15 -12.96
C ILE A 307 -8.52 -16.60 -14.26
N ASN A 308 -8.65 -17.90 -14.51
CA ASN A 308 -9.23 -18.45 -15.76
C ASN A 308 -10.74 -18.14 -15.94
N GLU A 309 -11.25 -17.09 -15.29
CA GLU A 309 -12.61 -16.59 -15.40
C GLU A 309 -12.58 -15.13 -15.84
N ARG A 310 -13.58 -14.71 -16.61
CA ARG A 310 -13.75 -13.32 -17.09
C ARG A 310 -13.42 -12.32 -15.98
N TRP A 311 -12.54 -11.36 -16.27
CA TRP A 311 -12.01 -10.29 -15.40
C TRP A 311 -13.05 -9.55 -14.55
N ASP A 312 -14.31 -9.58 -14.96
CA ASP A 312 -15.44 -9.16 -14.15
C ASP A 312 -15.44 -9.82 -12.77
N ASN A 313 -14.85 -11.03 -12.63
CA ASN A 313 -14.95 -11.92 -11.48
C ASN A 313 -13.81 -11.86 -10.45
N ILE A 314 -12.84 -10.94 -10.60
CA ILE A 314 -11.60 -11.01 -9.81
C ILE A 314 -11.59 -10.03 -8.62
N PHE A 315 -12.32 -8.91 -8.70
CA PHE A 315 -12.48 -7.94 -7.59
C PHE A 315 -13.41 -8.42 -6.48
N ARG A 316 -13.47 -9.73 -6.24
CA ARG A 316 -14.76 -10.36 -5.93
C ARG A 316 -14.78 -11.24 -4.71
N TYR A 317 -13.73 -11.20 -3.91
CA TYR A 317 -13.64 -11.96 -2.69
C TYR A 317 -13.45 -10.97 -1.54
N ILE A 318 -14.54 -10.67 -0.83
CA ILE A 318 -14.52 -9.75 0.31
C ILE A 318 -15.25 -10.37 1.49
N GLY A 319 -14.53 -10.61 2.59
CA GLY A 319 -15.15 -10.57 3.91
C GLY A 319 -15.43 -9.10 4.26
N ILE A 320 -16.70 -8.71 4.34
CA ILE A 320 -17.09 -7.33 4.61
C ILE A 320 -17.58 -7.23 6.04
N CYS A 321 -16.82 -6.54 6.89
CA CYS A 321 -17.36 -5.99 8.11
C CYS A 321 -17.50 -4.47 7.95
N SER A 322 -18.71 -3.98 8.18
CA SER A 322 -19.13 -2.59 8.03
C SER A 322 -19.02 -1.77 9.32
N SER A 323 -18.78 -2.44 10.45
CA SER A 323 -18.69 -1.84 11.78
C SER A 323 -17.51 -2.35 12.61
N LEU A 324 -17.09 -1.56 13.61
CA LEU A 324 -16.10 -1.93 14.62
C LEU A 324 -16.48 -3.19 15.42
N ASN A 325 -17.77 -3.48 15.59
CA ASN A 325 -18.24 -4.67 16.30
C ASN A 325 -18.13 -5.94 15.46
N GLU A 326 -18.43 -5.86 14.17
CA GLU A 326 -18.21 -6.97 13.23
C GLU A 326 -16.70 -7.26 13.08
N TRP A 327 -15.87 -6.22 13.18
CA TRP A 327 -14.41 -6.32 13.27
C TRP A 327 -13.93 -7.12 14.49
N ARG A 328 -14.48 -6.84 15.68
CA ARG A 328 -14.15 -7.59 16.90
C ARG A 328 -14.39 -9.08 16.67
N ARG A 329 -15.55 -9.46 16.13
CA ARG A 329 -15.89 -10.86 15.83
C ARG A 329 -14.89 -11.53 14.89
N PHE A 330 -14.55 -10.87 13.78
CA PHE A 330 -13.60 -11.38 12.79
C PHE A 330 -12.19 -11.58 13.36
N VAL A 331 -11.73 -10.64 14.19
CA VAL A 331 -10.36 -10.68 14.74
C VAL A 331 -10.26 -11.62 15.95
N THR A 332 -11.29 -11.71 16.78
CA THR A 332 -11.23 -12.47 18.05
C THR A 332 -11.82 -13.89 17.97
N ASN A 333 -12.35 -14.33 16.82
CA ASN A 333 -13.11 -15.60 16.71
C ASN A 333 -14.22 -15.74 17.77
N GLN A 334 -14.82 -14.63 18.20
CA GLN A 334 -15.93 -14.64 19.15
C GLN A 334 -17.22 -14.37 18.38
N ASP A 335 -18.14 -15.33 18.37
CA ASP A 335 -19.51 -15.18 17.88
C ASP A 335 -20.33 -14.24 18.80
#